data_AF-A0A966FQI1-F1
#
_entry.id   AF-A0A966FQI1-F1
#
_cell.length_a   1.000
_cell.length_b   1.000
_cell.length_c   1.000
_cell.angle_alpha   90.00
_cell.angle_beta   90.00
_cell.angle_gamma   90.00
#
_symmetry.space_group_name_H-M   'P 1'
#
loop_
_entity.id
_entity.type
_entity.pdbx_description
1 polymer ?
#
loop_
_entity_poly.entity_id
_entity_poly.type
_entity_poly.pdbx_seq_one_letter_code
_entity_poly.pdbx_strand_id
1 'polypeptide(L)' 'MYIQDAKFNVEKEVELKGWLYNSRSSGKLIFLLVRDGTGIIQCVVSK' A
#
# COMPACT_ATOMS: atom_id res chain seq x y z
N MET A 1 -9.66 5.43 -1.77
CA MET A 1 -10.10 4.20 -2.47
C MET A 1 -10.01 3.01 -1.53
N TYR A 2 -10.73 1.91 -1.81
CA TYR A 2 -10.53 0.63 -1.14
C TYR A 2 -9.58 -0.28 -1.93
N ILE A 3 -8.83 -1.14 -1.25
CA ILE A 3 -7.83 -2.04 -1.85
C ILE A 3 -8.47 -2.98 -2.89
N GLN A 4 -9.69 -3.47 -2.64
CA GLN A 4 -10.42 -4.34 -3.59
C GLN A 4 -10.63 -3.70 -4.98
N ASP A 5 -10.65 -2.35 -5.05
CA ASP A 5 -10.89 -1.59 -6.27
C ASP A 5 -9.59 -1.11 -6.94
N ALA A 6 -8.42 -1.52 -6.44
CA ALA A 6 -7.12 -1.07 -6.93
C ALA A 6 -6.92 -1.31 -8.44
N LYS A 7 -7.45 -2.41 -8.97
CA LYS A 7 -7.35 -2.77 -10.39
C LYS A 7 -7.96 -1.73 -11.34
N PHE A 8 -8.87 -0.88 -10.85
CA PHE A 8 -9.52 0.17 -11.66
C PHE A 8 -8.77 1.51 -11.63
N ASN A 9 -7.69 1.61 -10.85
CA ASN A 9 -6.96 2.85 -10.58
C ASN A 9 -5.47 2.73 -10.90
N VAL A 10 -5.10 1.82 -11.80
CA VAL A 10 -3.74 1.67 -12.31
C VAL A 10 -3.28 2.99 -12.95
N GLU A 11 -2.03 3.39 -12.67
CA GLU A 11 -1.39 4.64 -13.15
C GLU A 11 -2.06 5.95 -12.68
N LYS A 12 -2.91 5.89 -11.65
CA LYS A 12 -3.54 7.08 -11.06
C LYS A 12 -2.97 7.38 -9.68
N GLU A 13 -2.90 8.66 -9.34
CA GLU A 13 -2.68 9.07 -7.97
C GLU A 13 -3.96 8.82 -7.16
N VAL A 14 -3.81 8.19 -6.00
CA VAL A 14 -4.92 7.76 -5.15
C VAL A 14 -4.59 7.94 -3.68
N GLU A 15 -5.60 8.27 -2.88
CA GLU A 15 -5.50 8.24 -1.42
C GLU A 15 -6.02 6.90 -0.88
N LEU A 16 -5.18 6.22 -0.08
CA LEU A 16 -5.52 5.00 0.62
C LEU A 16 -5.50 5.24 2.14
N LYS A 17 -6.62 4.96 2.81
CA LYS A 17 -6.73 4.97 4.27
C LYS A 17 -6.72 3.55 4.78
N GLY A 18 -5.85 3.25 5.74
CA GLY A 18 -5.75 1.91 6.30
C GLY A 18 -4.80 1.85 7.48
N TRP A 19 -4.49 0.64 7.91
CA TRP A 19 -3.60 0.34 9.01
C TRP A 19 -2.37 -0.41 8.49
N LEU A 20 -1.22 -0.10 9.07
CA LEU A 20 0.01 -0.83 8.82
C LEU A 20 -0.16 -2.27 9.34
N TYR A 21 -0.08 -3.24 8.44
CA TYR A 21 -0.13 -4.66 8.76
C TYR A 21 1.27 -5.22 9.05
N ASN A 22 2.26 -4.85 8.22
CA ASN A 22 3.66 -5.22 8.42
C ASN A 22 4.58 -4.20 7.76
N SER A 23 5.83 -4.11 8.20
CA SER A 23 6.87 -3.27 7.62
C SER A 23 8.20 -4.01 7.61
N ARG A 24 8.92 -3.93 6.49
CA ARG A 24 10.31 -4.36 6.39
C ARG A 24 11.13 -3.35 5.61
N SER A 25 12.43 -3.29 5.89
CA SER A 25 13.37 -2.44 5.18
C SER A 25 14.39 -3.28 4.40
N SER A 26 14.85 -2.74 3.27
CA SER A 26 15.96 -3.30 2.51
C SER A 26 16.76 -2.15 1.88
N GLY A 27 17.92 -1.86 2.46
CA GLY A 27 18.74 -0.72 2.05
C GLY A 27 17.99 0.61 2.19
N LYS A 28 17.76 1.29 1.05
CA LYS A 28 17.05 2.58 0.97
C LYS A 28 15.53 2.45 0.81
N LEU A 29 15.02 1.23 0.61
CA LEU A 29 13.60 0.98 0.41
C LEU A 29 12.92 0.47 1.68
N ILE A 30 11.68 0.89 1.89
CA ILE A 30 10.77 0.39 2.91
C ILE A 30 9.57 -0.23 2.19
N PHE A 31 9.22 -1.46 2.56
CA PHE A 31 8.07 -2.18 2.05
C PHE A 31 7.03 -2.23 3.16
N LEU A 32 5.93 -1.50 2.97
CA LEU A 32 4.79 -1.47 3.88
C LEU A 32 3.71 -2.40 3.32
N LEU A 33 3.19 -3.27 4.16
CA LEU A 33 1.92 -3.95 3.89
C LEU A 33 0.82 -3.17 4.61
N VAL A 34 -0.13 -2.62 3.86
CA VAL A 34 -1.25 -1.82 4.38
C VAL A 34 -2.55 -2.58 4.19
N ARG A 35 -3.41 -2.61 5.22
CA ARG A 35 -4.75 -3.23 5.17
C ARG A 35 -5.84 -2.19 5.40
N ASP A 36 -6.99 -2.33 4.75
CA ASP A 36 -8.12 -1.39 4.88
C ASP A 36 -9.47 -2.07 5.19
N GLY A 37 -9.46 -3.38 5.44
CA GLY A 37 -10.65 -4.20 5.67
C GLY A 37 -11.18 -4.92 4.42
N THR A 38 -10.79 -4.47 3.22
CA THR A 38 -11.13 -5.12 1.94
C THR A 38 -9.98 -5.94 1.37
N GLY A 39 -8.75 -5.67 1.80
CA GLY A 39 -7.57 -6.44 1.40
C GLY A 39 -6.29 -5.97 2.07
N ILE A 40 -5.17 -6.46 1.55
CA ILE A 40 -3.81 -6.03 1.90
C ILE A 40 -3.12 -5.61 0.59
N ILE A 41 -2.40 -4.49 0.60
CA ILE A 41 -1.61 -3.99 -0.54
C ILE A 41 -0.18 -3.67 -0.11
N GLN A 42 0.78 -3.88 -0.99
CA GLN A 42 2.18 -3.51 -0.76
C GLN A 42 2.44 -2.10 -1.27
N CYS A 43 2.93 -1.23 -0.39
CA CYS A 43 3.44 0.10 -0.72
C CYS A 43 4.96 0.10 -0.59
N VAL A 44 5.65 0.71 -1.56
CA VAL A 44 7.11 0.85 -1.54
C VAL A 44 7.44 2.32 -1.32
N VAL A 45 8.28 2.61 -0.33
CA VAL A 45 8.77 3.95 -0.02
C VAL A 45 10.28 3.97 -0.24
N SER A 46 10.76 4.90 -1.05
CA SER A 46 12.20 5.21 -1.12
C SER A 46 12.53 6.34 -0.15
N LYS A 47 13.63 6.19 0.59
CA LYS A 47 14.31 7.32 1.22
C LYS A 47 14.95 8.24 0.17
#